data_AF-A0AAD8P942-F1
#
_entry.id   AF-A0AAD8P942-F1
#
_cell.length_a   1.000
_cell.length_b   1.000
_cell.length_c   1.000
_cell.angle_alpha   90.00
_cell.angle_beta   90.00
_cell.angle_gamma   90.00
#
_symmetry.space_group_name_H-M   'P 1'
#
loop_
_entity.id
_entity.type
_entity.pdbx_description
1 polymer ?
#
loop_
_entity_poly.entity_id
_entity_poly.type
_entity_poly.pdbx_seq_one_letter_code
_entity_poly.pdbx_strand_id
1 'polypeptide(L)'
;MRLAELQNASCGTLRYVVDCSILARTRGKQTRPIYGFIALNASRSKYGNLLWVHGYSSVAGGIAEVPTSSLEASLKSFFEHYQPYREMCGDGPFHGVAYEAERKDAKRRLKVASRVLADHVGHCDIRTAVKLLQCMRDIKRRCKLEELSVKTLEHCLKELSTEWISKPTVHVDSVTSSDHICKSTVSSLQKTEDFAVFLVSTGRALDLMNVSMDVRDGMFNVVNSNLYQFTVPQLVQLSSDLAWVCRFCDYERFNGLLRKCISLVCEASAKEDVYLTRYQLMTLLKATSVIKEEYASLHSKIGRSMLNTLKAEDTALPTDLSQRLEVLYRRAKGNTHMMNVMHISGACLDQPIIQRLLEGVMNFCLDYFTATRHVWKLPEQDRVTQDYNVIDPRVSKLLYAKYPNKIFRKPGSLEHMRSQEATGTKLEQRHQAIVAALSRILKSNKVAFCRGLKLLEVRLRMFNHLVYQALSGDMHMFLNAVSSFKFQEPLIQPNDELQRSLRHIGYRPVQIMVNWVFPVNCMNYEKQLYCELCNSNEARLTKNGKIVYNKAMELKLRYLELTGWRGTIILESEWKDLTENRRIALLRSKLEPLNLYH
;
A
#
# COMPACT_ATOMS: atom_id res chain seq x y z
N MET A 1 -14.81 -38.32 36.37
CA MET A 1 -14.88 -39.25 35.22
C MET A 1 -13.87 -40.35 35.46
N ARG A 2 -14.31 -41.61 35.64
CA ARG A 2 -13.41 -42.77 35.65
C ARG A 2 -13.29 -43.26 34.20
N LEU A 3 -12.07 -43.37 33.69
CA LEU A 3 -11.77 -44.04 32.42
C LEU A 3 -11.65 -45.53 32.72
N ALA A 4 -12.53 -46.35 32.14
CA ALA A 4 -12.39 -47.80 32.12
C ALA A 4 -11.79 -48.23 30.78
N GLU A 5 -10.84 -49.16 30.86
CA GLU A 5 -10.08 -49.72 29.74
C GLU A 5 -10.97 -50.55 28.80
N LEU A 6 -10.69 -50.49 27.49
CA LEU A 6 -11.15 -51.48 26.51
C LEU A 6 -9.96 -51.89 25.64
N GLN A 7 -9.63 -53.18 25.71
CA GLN A 7 -8.69 -53.88 24.84
C GLN A 7 -9.27 -54.12 23.45
N ASN A 8 -8.38 -54.05 22.45
CA ASN A 8 -8.39 -54.68 21.12
C ASN A 8 -9.73 -54.87 20.39
N ALA A 9 -10.00 -54.00 19.40
CA ALA A 9 -10.70 -54.37 18.18
C ALA A 9 -10.23 -53.48 17.00
N SER A 10 -9.83 -54.13 15.92
CA SER A 10 -9.43 -53.57 14.63
C SER A 10 -10.59 -52.90 13.89
N CYS A 11 -10.30 -51.77 13.24
CA CYS A 11 -11.09 -51.10 12.19
C CYS A 11 -12.54 -50.70 12.56
N GLY A 12 -12.80 -49.39 12.70
CA GLY A 12 -14.14 -48.81 12.73
C GLY A 12 -14.43 -47.97 13.98
N THR A 13 -14.69 -46.67 13.74
CA THR A 13 -15.48 -45.73 14.55
C THR A 13 -15.59 -46.00 16.07
N LEU A 14 -14.75 -45.33 16.87
CA LEU A 14 -14.89 -45.29 18.34
C LEU A 14 -16.17 -44.51 18.72
N ARG A 15 -17.14 -45.20 19.34
CA ARG A 15 -18.35 -44.59 19.94
C ARG A 15 -18.11 -44.39 21.43
N TYR A 16 -18.15 -43.15 21.91
CA TYR A 16 -18.20 -42.84 23.34
C TYR A 16 -19.63 -42.47 23.74
N VAL A 17 -20.17 -43.14 24.75
CA VAL A 17 -21.38 -42.69 25.45
C VAL A 17 -20.91 -41.87 26.63
N VAL A 18 -21.13 -40.55 26.60
CA VAL A 18 -20.85 -39.67 27.72
C VAL A 18 -22.15 -39.42 28.47
N ASP A 19 -22.23 -39.92 29.71
CA ASP A 19 -23.34 -39.65 30.61
C ASP A 19 -23.13 -38.25 31.25
N CYS A 20 -23.90 -37.27 30.79
CA CYS A 20 -23.86 -35.89 31.27
C CYS A 20 -25.07 -35.59 32.16
N SER A 21 -25.08 -36.11 33.39
CA SER A 21 -26.04 -35.67 34.41
C SER A 21 -25.61 -34.31 35.00
N ILE A 22 -26.15 -33.20 34.48
CA ILE A 22 -26.03 -31.88 35.12
C ILE A 22 -27.21 -31.72 36.10
N LEU A 23 -26.88 -31.67 37.39
CA LEU A 23 -27.79 -31.39 38.51
C LEU A 23 -28.26 -29.93 38.46
N ALA A 24 -29.48 -29.70 37.98
CA ALA A 24 -30.21 -28.44 38.22
C ALA A 24 -31.24 -28.65 39.35
N ARG A 25 -30.92 -28.16 40.56
CA ARG A 25 -31.91 -28.00 41.64
C ARG A 25 -32.80 -26.80 41.32
N THR A 26 -33.92 -27.03 40.64
CA THR A 26 -35.07 -26.12 40.67
C THR A 26 -36.37 -26.90 40.45
N ARG A 27 -37.16 -27.00 41.53
CA ARG A 27 -38.59 -27.31 41.63
C ARG A 27 -39.20 -28.20 40.53
N GLY A 28 -39.26 -29.50 40.82
CA GLY A 28 -40.46 -30.31 40.57
C GLY A 28 -40.86 -30.61 39.12
N LYS A 29 -39.92 -30.98 38.24
CA LYS A 29 -40.24 -31.70 36.99
C LYS A 29 -39.19 -32.79 36.72
N GLN A 30 -39.65 -34.02 36.45
CA GLN A 30 -38.81 -35.13 36.01
C GLN A 30 -38.13 -34.78 34.68
N THR A 31 -36.80 -34.84 34.64
CA THR A 31 -36.02 -34.75 33.40
C THR A 31 -35.76 -36.14 32.84
N ARG A 32 -36.11 -36.38 31.57
CA ARG A 32 -35.67 -37.57 30.80
C ARG A 32 -34.23 -37.34 30.31
N PRO A 33 -33.36 -38.38 30.26
CA PRO A 33 -32.02 -38.24 29.69
C PRO A 33 -32.10 -38.00 28.18
N ILE A 34 -31.34 -37.01 27.69
CA ILE A 34 -31.14 -36.74 26.27
C ILE A 34 -29.79 -37.36 25.88
N TYR A 35 -29.80 -38.33 24.96
CA TYR A 35 -28.59 -38.89 24.37
C TYR A 35 -28.20 -38.10 23.12
N GLY A 36 -27.00 -37.51 23.09
CA GLY A 36 -26.43 -36.85 21.92
C GLY A 36 -25.24 -37.64 21.35
N PHE A 37 -25.21 -37.84 20.04
CA PHE A 37 -24.08 -38.47 19.34
C PHE A 37 -23.11 -37.40 18.82
N ILE A 38 -21.80 -37.59 19.05
CA ILE A 38 -20.73 -36.74 18.51
C ILE A 38 -19.86 -37.60 17.59
N ALA A 39 -19.71 -37.18 16.33
CA ALA A 39 -18.73 -37.73 15.39
C ALA A 39 -17.52 -36.77 15.32
N LEU A 40 -16.32 -37.25 15.65
CA LEU A 40 -15.07 -36.51 15.55
C LEU A 40 -14.24 -37.04 14.38
N ASN A 41 -13.98 -36.20 13.37
CA ASN A 41 -12.93 -36.45 12.38
C ASN A 41 -11.61 -35.94 12.94
N ALA A 42 -10.65 -36.84 13.17
CA ALA A 42 -9.32 -36.50 13.69
C ALA A 42 -8.32 -36.33 12.55
N SER A 43 -7.72 -35.15 12.40
CA SER A 43 -6.44 -34.96 11.72
C SER A 43 -5.41 -34.39 12.73
N ARG A 44 -4.23 -35.03 12.80
CA ARG A 44 -3.21 -34.80 13.84
C ARG A 44 -2.39 -33.51 13.59
N SER A 45 -2.63 -32.52 14.44
CA SER A 45 -1.68 -31.70 15.23
C SER A 45 -0.31 -31.24 14.68
N LYS A 46 -0.02 -29.93 14.86
CA LYS A 46 1.06 -29.44 15.75
C LYS A 46 0.79 -27.98 16.12
N TYR A 47 0.16 -27.74 17.27
CA TYR A 47 0.33 -26.62 18.22
C TYR A 47 -0.84 -26.68 19.22
N GLY A 48 -0.50 -26.65 20.51
CA GLY A 48 -1.39 -27.05 21.60
C GLY A 48 -2.54 -26.09 21.92
N ASN A 49 -3.63 -26.72 22.35
CA ASN A 49 -4.60 -26.32 23.38
C ASN A 49 -5.08 -24.86 23.43
N LEU A 50 -6.18 -24.61 22.73
CA LEU A 50 -7.35 -23.89 23.24
C LEU A 50 -8.59 -24.49 22.59
N LEU A 51 -9.15 -25.54 23.22
CA LEU A 51 -10.44 -26.10 22.86
C LEU A 51 -11.53 -25.08 23.22
N TRP A 52 -11.86 -24.20 22.28
CA TRP A 52 -13.14 -23.51 22.30
C TRP A 52 -14.21 -24.54 21.97
N VAL A 53 -14.87 -25.05 23.01
CA VAL A 53 -16.12 -25.80 22.86
C VAL A 53 -17.17 -24.79 22.38
N HIS A 54 -17.47 -24.78 21.08
CA HIS A 54 -18.71 -24.20 20.59
C HIS A 54 -19.86 -25.07 21.12
N GLY A 55 -20.35 -24.72 22.30
CA GLY A 55 -21.62 -25.23 22.79
C GLY A 55 -22.73 -24.75 21.85
N TYR A 56 -23.16 -25.61 20.93
CA TYR A 56 -24.46 -25.47 20.29
C TYR A 56 -25.51 -25.77 21.34
N SER A 57 -25.97 -24.73 22.06
CA SER A 57 -27.21 -24.79 22.79
C SER A 57 -28.35 -24.81 21.76
N SER A 58 -28.78 -26.01 21.34
CA SER A 58 -30.10 -26.15 20.72
C SER A 58 -31.14 -25.89 21.82
N VAL A 59 -31.53 -24.64 22.00
CA VAL A 59 -32.84 -24.36 22.59
C VAL A 59 -33.83 -24.87 21.56
N ALA A 60 -34.46 -26.01 21.85
CA ALA A 60 -35.70 -26.43 21.21
C ALA A 60 -36.79 -25.41 21.56
N GLY A 61 -36.71 -24.23 20.95
CA GLY A 61 -37.87 -23.42 20.62
C GLY A 61 -38.39 -23.95 19.30
N GLY A 62 -39.70 -24.00 19.15
CA GLY A 62 -40.41 -24.70 18.08
C GLY A 62 -39.76 -24.56 16.71
N ILE A 63 -39.88 -25.63 15.93
CA ILE A 63 -39.73 -25.60 14.48
C ILE A 63 -40.69 -24.53 13.97
N ALA A 64 -40.23 -23.28 13.90
CA ALA A 64 -40.74 -22.33 12.96
C ALA A 64 -40.21 -22.82 11.62
N GLU A 65 -41.12 -23.36 10.82
CA GLU A 65 -40.92 -23.66 9.42
C GLU A 65 -40.08 -22.54 8.81
N VAL A 66 -38.90 -22.88 8.26
CA VAL A 66 -38.14 -21.95 7.43
C VAL A 66 -39.08 -21.62 6.28
N PRO A 67 -39.59 -20.38 6.17
CA PRO A 67 -40.37 -20.03 5.01
C PRO A 67 -39.44 -20.23 3.82
N THR A 68 -39.87 -20.96 2.81
CA THR A 68 -39.34 -20.84 1.46
C THR A 68 -39.50 -19.39 1.04
N SER A 69 -38.54 -18.55 1.43
CA SER A 69 -38.61 -17.12 1.23
C SER A 69 -38.52 -16.88 -0.27
N SER A 70 -39.61 -16.38 -0.87
CA SER A 70 -39.59 -15.96 -2.27
C SER A 70 -38.43 -14.99 -2.53
N LEU A 71 -37.94 -14.93 -3.76
CA LEU A 71 -36.89 -13.99 -4.16
C LEU A 71 -37.20 -12.56 -3.70
N GLU A 72 -38.45 -12.11 -3.83
CA GLU A 72 -38.91 -10.81 -3.37
C GLU A 72 -38.75 -10.62 -1.86
N ALA A 73 -39.12 -11.63 -1.05
CA ALA A 73 -38.97 -11.56 0.41
C ALA A 73 -37.50 -11.47 0.82
N SER A 74 -36.62 -12.22 0.15
CA SER A 74 -35.17 -12.20 0.38
C SER A 74 -34.54 -10.86 -0.02
N LEU A 75 -34.92 -10.30 -1.17
CA LEU A 75 -34.48 -8.97 -1.63
C LEU A 75 -34.95 -7.88 -0.67
N LYS A 76 -36.22 -7.90 -0.26
CA LYS A 76 -36.79 -6.93 0.69
C LYS A 76 -36.03 -6.97 2.01
N SER A 77 -35.83 -8.15 2.59
CA SER A 77 -35.08 -8.33 3.83
C SER A 77 -33.63 -7.83 3.72
N PHE A 78 -32.97 -8.07 2.59
CA PHE A 78 -31.62 -7.53 2.36
C PHE A 78 -31.61 -5.99 2.37
N PHE A 79 -32.49 -5.35 1.61
CA PHE A 79 -32.51 -3.88 1.52
C PHE A 79 -32.96 -3.21 2.83
N GLU A 80 -33.91 -3.81 3.55
CA GLU A 80 -34.33 -3.38 4.89
C GLU A 80 -33.17 -3.35 5.91
N HIS A 81 -32.21 -4.27 5.78
CA HIS A 81 -31.03 -4.30 6.65
C HIS A 81 -29.83 -3.53 6.09
N TYR A 82 -29.75 -3.40 4.77
CA TYR A 82 -28.67 -2.69 4.10
C TYR A 82 -28.69 -1.19 4.41
N GLN A 83 -29.86 -0.55 4.27
CA GLN A 83 -29.97 0.91 4.36
C GLN A 83 -29.58 1.44 5.75
N PRO A 84 -30.13 0.91 6.87
CA PRO A 84 -29.73 1.37 8.21
C PRO A 84 -28.25 1.12 8.48
N TYR A 85 -27.72 -0.02 8.01
CA TYR A 85 -26.30 -0.32 8.18
C TYR A 85 -25.40 0.63 7.37
N ARG A 86 -25.80 1.02 6.15
CA ARG A 86 -25.08 1.99 5.31
C ARG A 86 -25.05 3.37 5.97
N GLU A 87 -26.16 3.82 6.52
CA GLU A 87 -26.27 5.10 7.23
C GLU A 87 -25.42 5.11 8.52
N MET A 88 -25.43 4.02 9.28
CA MET A 88 -24.55 3.82 10.45
C MET A 88 -23.06 3.72 10.10
N CYS A 89 -22.74 3.68 8.81
CA CYS A 89 -21.38 3.74 8.33
C CYS A 89 -20.97 5.16 7.93
N GLY A 90 -21.85 6.17 7.91
CA GLY A 90 -21.47 7.56 7.63
C GLY A 90 -20.52 8.17 8.69
N ASP A 91 -19.70 9.15 8.29
CA ASP A 91 -18.73 9.83 9.17
C ASP A 91 -19.42 10.87 10.09
N GLY A 92 -20.33 10.40 10.95
CA GLY A 92 -21.04 11.22 11.94
C GLY A 92 -20.22 11.42 13.22
N PRO A 93 -20.28 12.60 13.87
CA PRO A 93 -19.33 13.00 14.92
C PRO A 93 -19.54 12.37 16.32
N PHE A 94 -20.42 11.38 16.49
CA PHE A 94 -20.69 10.78 17.81
C PHE A 94 -20.85 9.26 17.72
N HIS A 95 -19.86 8.52 18.21
CA HIS A 95 -19.88 7.05 18.28
C HIS A 95 -19.56 6.60 19.71
N GLY A 96 -20.59 6.53 20.55
CA GLY A 96 -20.51 5.92 21.89
C GLY A 96 -20.61 4.38 21.84
N VAL A 97 -20.40 3.72 22.98
CA VAL A 97 -20.44 2.24 23.11
C VAL A 97 -21.77 1.62 22.66
N ALA A 98 -22.89 2.31 22.91
CA ALA A 98 -24.23 1.86 22.47
C ALA A 98 -24.36 1.85 20.93
N TYR A 99 -23.84 2.87 20.26
CA TYR A 99 -23.83 2.95 18.79
C TYR A 99 -23.00 1.84 18.18
N GLU A 100 -21.87 1.47 18.79
CA GLU A 100 -21.07 0.34 18.33
C GLU A 100 -21.78 -1.01 18.47
N ALA A 101 -22.56 -1.20 19.55
CA ALA A 101 -23.34 -2.41 19.76
C ALA A 101 -24.46 -2.54 18.72
N GLU A 102 -25.21 -1.47 18.46
CA GLU A 102 -26.24 -1.41 17.43
C GLU A 102 -25.68 -1.65 16.03
N ARG A 103 -24.53 -1.04 15.71
CA ARG A 103 -23.85 -1.24 14.43
C ARG A 103 -23.39 -2.68 14.24
N LYS A 104 -22.89 -3.34 15.30
CA LYS A 104 -22.51 -4.77 15.26
C LYS A 104 -23.72 -5.66 15.01
N ASP A 105 -24.85 -5.35 15.61
CA ASP A 105 -26.10 -6.08 15.43
C ASP A 105 -26.70 -5.88 14.03
N ALA A 106 -26.75 -4.64 13.53
CA ALA A 106 -27.14 -4.34 12.15
C ALA A 106 -26.26 -5.07 11.13
N LYS A 107 -24.93 -5.10 11.35
CA LYS A 107 -23.99 -5.88 10.54
C LYS A 107 -24.31 -7.37 10.56
N ARG A 108 -24.68 -7.93 11.72
CA ARG A 108 -25.03 -9.34 11.86
C ARG A 108 -26.31 -9.66 11.09
N ARG A 109 -27.37 -8.85 11.22
CA ARG A 109 -28.62 -9.00 10.47
C ARG A 109 -28.40 -8.96 8.96
N LEU A 110 -27.64 -7.96 8.48
CA LEU A 110 -27.31 -7.84 7.06
C LEU A 110 -26.56 -9.08 6.54
N LYS A 111 -25.64 -9.65 7.32
CA LYS A 111 -24.95 -10.88 6.95
C LYS A 111 -25.90 -12.07 6.84
N VAL A 112 -26.86 -12.21 7.74
CA VAL A 112 -27.85 -13.31 7.69
C VAL A 112 -28.72 -13.15 6.44
N ALA A 113 -29.31 -11.97 6.23
CA ALA A 113 -30.12 -11.72 5.03
C ALA A 113 -29.33 -11.90 3.73
N SER A 114 -28.04 -11.53 3.71
CA SER A 114 -27.20 -11.74 2.53
C SER A 114 -26.99 -13.22 2.18
N ARG A 115 -26.91 -14.11 3.17
CA ARG A 115 -26.74 -15.56 2.92
C ARG A 115 -28.01 -16.15 2.34
N VAL A 116 -29.17 -15.79 2.91
CA VAL A 116 -30.47 -16.21 2.40
C VAL A 116 -30.68 -15.71 0.97
N LEU A 117 -30.36 -14.44 0.70
CA LEU A 117 -30.46 -13.90 -0.65
C LEU A 117 -29.50 -14.59 -1.64
N ALA A 118 -28.32 -15.02 -1.18
CA ALA A 118 -27.31 -15.65 -2.02
C ALA A 118 -27.87 -16.88 -2.76
N ASP A 119 -28.72 -17.68 -2.11
CA ASP A 119 -29.36 -18.87 -2.70
C ASP A 119 -30.40 -18.54 -3.77
N HIS A 120 -30.92 -17.31 -3.78
CA HIS A 120 -31.96 -16.87 -4.71
C HIS A 120 -31.43 -16.05 -5.88
N VAL A 121 -30.15 -15.67 -5.86
CA VAL A 121 -29.53 -14.77 -6.87
C VAL A 121 -29.73 -15.23 -8.31
N GLY A 122 -29.72 -16.54 -8.57
CA GLY A 122 -29.91 -17.09 -9.93
C GLY A 122 -31.27 -16.78 -10.56
N HIS A 123 -32.23 -16.27 -9.78
CA HIS A 123 -33.55 -15.84 -10.23
C HIS A 123 -33.67 -14.31 -10.39
N CYS A 124 -32.64 -13.55 -10.03
CA CYS A 124 -32.61 -12.09 -10.20
C CYS A 124 -32.49 -11.72 -11.68
N ASP A 125 -33.19 -10.67 -12.10
CA ASP A 125 -32.84 -10.00 -13.35
C ASP A 125 -31.46 -9.32 -13.24
N ILE A 126 -30.83 -9.07 -14.40
CA ILE A 126 -29.48 -8.50 -14.45
C ILE A 126 -29.40 -7.12 -13.76
N ARG A 127 -30.43 -6.28 -13.86
CA ARG A 127 -30.41 -4.93 -13.26
C ARG A 127 -30.40 -5.02 -11.75
N THR A 128 -31.19 -5.92 -11.18
CA THR A 128 -31.22 -6.21 -9.74
C THR A 128 -29.87 -6.77 -9.27
N ALA A 129 -29.27 -7.69 -10.03
CA ALA A 129 -27.94 -8.21 -9.71
C ALA A 129 -26.85 -7.12 -9.72
N VAL A 130 -26.88 -6.19 -10.69
CA VAL A 130 -25.96 -5.04 -10.73
C VAL A 130 -26.14 -4.12 -9.52
N LYS A 131 -27.39 -3.82 -9.14
CA LYS A 131 -27.69 -3.03 -7.93
C LYS A 131 -27.10 -3.70 -6.68
N LEU A 132 -27.25 -5.02 -6.53
CA LEU A 132 -26.66 -5.77 -5.41
C LEU A 132 -25.13 -5.65 -5.39
N LEU A 133 -24.46 -5.80 -6.54
CA LEU A 133 -23.00 -5.62 -6.64
C LEU A 133 -22.57 -4.21 -6.20
N GLN A 134 -23.31 -3.16 -6.59
CA GLN A 134 -23.03 -1.78 -6.17
C GLN A 134 -23.18 -1.62 -4.66
N CYS A 135 -24.28 -2.11 -4.07
CA CYS A 135 -24.49 -2.09 -2.62
C CYS A 135 -23.34 -2.77 -1.87
N MET A 136 -22.89 -3.93 -2.33
CA MET A 136 -21.79 -4.65 -1.70
C MET A 136 -20.45 -3.89 -1.80
N ARG A 137 -20.19 -3.21 -2.93
CA ARG A 137 -19.01 -2.36 -3.10
C ARG A 137 -19.01 -1.19 -2.12
N ASP A 138 -20.15 -0.54 -1.92
CA ASP A 138 -20.31 0.62 -1.02
C ASP A 138 -19.91 0.32 0.42
N ILE A 139 -20.25 -0.86 0.92
CA ILE A 139 -20.06 -1.22 2.33
C ILE A 139 -18.84 -2.12 2.61
N LYS A 140 -18.14 -2.61 1.58
CA LYS A 140 -17.10 -3.65 1.72
C LYS A 140 -16.10 -3.40 2.84
N ARG A 141 -15.55 -2.18 2.93
CA ARG A 141 -14.51 -1.82 3.91
C ARG A 141 -14.97 -2.09 5.35
N ARG A 142 -16.29 -2.10 5.57
CA ARG A 142 -16.92 -2.20 6.89
C ARG A 142 -17.64 -3.55 7.07
N CYS A 143 -18.23 -4.11 6.02
CA CYS A 143 -18.86 -5.43 6.01
C CYS A 143 -18.54 -6.21 4.74
N LYS A 144 -17.95 -7.41 4.88
CA LYS A 144 -17.74 -8.35 3.79
C LYS A 144 -18.91 -9.33 3.70
N LEU A 145 -19.53 -9.40 2.52
CA LEU A 145 -20.64 -10.30 2.17
C LEU A 145 -20.17 -11.26 1.06
N GLU A 146 -19.16 -12.07 1.37
CA GLU A 146 -18.39 -12.84 0.37
C GLU A 146 -19.27 -13.80 -0.45
N GLU A 147 -20.16 -14.55 0.18
CA GLU A 147 -21.02 -15.52 -0.50
C GLU A 147 -21.98 -14.86 -1.50
N LEU A 148 -22.71 -13.82 -1.07
CA LEU A 148 -23.58 -13.05 -1.95
C LEU A 148 -22.78 -12.40 -3.08
N SER A 149 -21.60 -11.84 -2.77
CA SER A 149 -20.72 -11.20 -3.75
C SER A 149 -20.33 -12.16 -4.88
N VAL A 150 -19.92 -13.37 -4.53
CA VAL A 150 -19.50 -14.40 -5.49
C VAL A 150 -20.68 -14.87 -6.32
N LYS A 151 -21.80 -15.27 -5.68
CA LYS A 151 -22.99 -15.76 -6.41
C LYS A 151 -23.59 -14.68 -7.34
N THR A 152 -23.61 -13.41 -6.93
CA THR A 152 -24.09 -12.30 -7.79
C THR A 152 -23.14 -12.03 -8.95
N LEU A 153 -21.81 -12.09 -8.73
CA LEU A 153 -20.85 -11.96 -9.81
C LEU A 153 -20.95 -13.12 -10.81
N GLU A 154 -21.08 -14.36 -10.31
CA GLU A 154 -21.32 -15.56 -11.12
C GLU A 154 -22.55 -15.41 -12.01
N HIS A 155 -23.67 -14.97 -11.43
CA HIS A 155 -24.91 -14.74 -12.16
C HIS A 155 -24.73 -13.70 -13.27
N CYS A 156 -24.16 -12.54 -12.96
CA CYS A 156 -23.91 -11.50 -13.96
C CYS A 156 -23.00 -11.96 -15.11
N LEU A 157 -21.99 -12.79 -14.84
CA LEU A 157 -21.10 -13.33 -15.86
C LEU A 157 -21.78 -14.39 -16.73
N LYS A 158 -22.62 -15.25 -16.14
CA LYS A 158 -23.40 -16.25 -16.89
C LYS A 158 -24.35 -15.59 -17.88
N GLU A 159 -25.12 -14.60 -17.41
CA GLU A 159 -26.08 -13.84 -18.23
C GLU A 159 -25.42 -13.11 -19.42
N LEU A 160 -24.12 -12.80 -19.36
CA LEU A 160 -23.37 -12.22 -20.48
C LEU A 160 -22.79 -13.24 -21.45
N SER A 161 -22.53 -14.46 -20.96
CA SER A 161 -21.95 -15.54 -21.78
C SER A 161 -22.98 -16.25 -22.64
N THR A 162 -24.24 -16.28 -22.18
CA THR A 162 -25.38 -16.65 -22.99
C THR A 162 -25.82 -15.41 -23.76
N GLU A 163 -25.88 -15.46 -25.10
CA GLU A 163 -26.72 -14.52 -25.87
C GLU A 163 -28.03 -14.36 -25.11
N TRP A 164 -28.54 -13.12 -24.95
CA TRP A 164 -29.71 -12.79 -24.12
C TRP A 164 -30.93 -13.66 -24.44
N ILE A 165 -30.95 -14.89 -23.93
CA ILE A 165 -32.05 -15.83 -24.09
C ILE A 165 -32.93 -15.58 -22.87
N SER A 166 -33.95 -14.79 -23.15
CA SER A 166 -35.08 -14.43 -22.31
C SER A 166 -35.71 -15.65 -21.63
N LYS A 167 -35.12 -16.08 -20.51
CA LYS A 167 -35.90 -16.76 -19.47
C LYS A 167 -36.77 -15.70 -18.78
N PRO A 168 -37.99 -16.06 -18.32
CA PRO A 168 -38.82 -15.14 -17.56
C PRO A 168 -38.14 -14.86 -16.20
N THR A 169 -37.28 -13.85 -16.18
CA THR A 169 -36.71 -13.29 -14.95
C THR A 169 -37.73 -12.33 -14.34
N VAL A 170 -38.00 -12.46 -13.05
CA VAL A 170 -38.92 -11.57 -12.34
C VAL A 170 -38.29 -10.19 -12.26
N HIS A 171 -38.84 -9.21 -12.99
CA HIS A 171 -38.43 -7.81 -12.87
C HIS A 171 -39.10 -7.21 -11.64
N VAL A 172 -38.35 -7.03 -10.54
CA VAL A 172 -38.91 -6.52 -9.28
C VAL A 172 -38.66 -5.00 -9.16
N ASP A 173 -39.38 -4.21 -9.95
CA ASP A 173 -39.36 -2.74 -9.83
C ASP A 173 -40.03 -2.25 -8.54
N SER A 174 -40.93 -3.05 -7.95
CA SER A 174 -41.72 -2.71 -6.74
C SER A 174 -40.89 -2.71 -5.44
N VAL A 175 -39.94 -3.64 -5.29
CA VAL A 175 -39.13 -3.83 -4.07
C VAL A 175 -37.89 -2.92 -4.05
N THR A 176 -37.43 -2.45 -5.21
CA THR A 176 -36.24 -1.59 -5.35
C THR A 176 -36.58 -0.10 -5.54
N SER A 177 -37.82 0.29 -5.25
CA SER A 177 -38.44 1.61 -5.48
C SER A 177 -37.80 2.79 -4.73
N SER A 178 -36.76 2.54 -3.92
CA SER A 178 -35.98 3.62 -3.33
C SER A 178 -34.99 4.18 -4.36
N ASP A 179 -35.17 5.43 -4.77
CA ASP A 179 -34.35 6.24 -5.70
C ASP A 179 -32.86 6.43 -5.29
N HIS A 180 -32.31 5.56 -4.45
CA HIS A 180 -31.06 5.77 -3.70
C HIS A 180 -29.83 5.13 -4.33
N ILE A 181 -29.99 4.47 -5.47
CA ILE A 181 -28.91 4.03 -6.36
C ILE A 181 -29.16 4.76 -7.68
N CYS A 182 -28.21 5.60 -8.12
CA CYS A 182 -28.36 6.46 -9.30
C CYS A 182 -28.95 5.67 -10.48
N LYS A 183 -30.23 5.93 -10.81
CA LYS A 183 -30.89 5.40 -12.01
C LYS A 183 -30.05 5.65 -13.26
N SER A 184 -29.28 6.75 -13.28
CA SER A 184 -28.32 7.12 -14.32
C SER A 184 -27.11 6.19 -14.46
N THR A 185 -26.64 5.56 -13.37
CA THR A 185 -25.48 4.64 -13.40
C THR A 185 -25.89 3.25 -13.89
N VAL A 186 -27.11 2.80 -13.56
CA VAL A 186 -27.62 1.50 -14.04
C VAL A 186 -27.99 1.57 -15.51
N SER A 187 -28.50 2.71 -16.01
CA SER A 187 -28.75 2.90 -17.44
C SER A 187 -27.47 3.05 -18.26
N SER A 188 -26.40 3.67 -17.73
CA SER A 188 -25.11 3.75 -18.43
C SER A 188 -24.40 2.40 -18.56
N LEU A 189 -24.62 1.48 -17.61
CA LEU A 189 -24.05 0.12 -17.63
C LEU A 189 -24.77 -0.84 -18.59
N GLN A 190 -25.71 -0.35 -19.41
CA GLN A 190 -26.38 -1.16 -20.44
C GLN A 190 -25.48 -1.41 -21.66
N LYS A 191 -24.37 -0.67 -21.81
CA LYS A 191 -23.34 -0.96 -22.83
C LYS A 191 -22.48 -2.14 -22.37
N THR A 192 -22.31 -3.13 -23.24
CA THR A 192 -21.57 -4.37 -22.98
C THR A 192 -20.16 -4.10 -22.44
N GLU A 193 -19.51 -3.04 -22.92
CA GLU A 193 -18.15 -2.66 -22.55
C GLU A 193 -18.06 -2.04 -21.14
N ASP A 194 -18.92 -1.06 -20.83
CA ASP A 194 -18.95 -0.44 -19.50
C ASP A 194 -19.30 -1.47 -18.42
N PHE A 195 -20.18 -2.41 -18.77
CA PHE A 195 -20.53 -3.51 -17.90
C PHE A 195 -19.39 -4.49 -17.68
N ALA A 196 -18.64 -4.85 -18.73
CA ALA A 196 -17.44 -5.69 -18.63
C ALA A 196 -16.39 -5.08 -17.66
N VAL A 197 -16.10 -3.77 -17.81
CA VAL A 197 -15.19 -3.04 -16.91
C VAL A 197 -15.74 -3.04 -15.47
N PHE A 198 -17.04 -2.84 -15.31
CA PHE A 198 -17.68 -2.87 -14.00
C PHE A 198 -17.52 -4.22 -13.30
N LEU A 199 -17.69 -5.35 -13.99
CA LEU A 199 -17.57 -6.69 -13.39
C LEU A 199 -16.14 -6.99 -12.93
N VAL A 200 -15.15 -6.67 -13.78
CA VAL A 200 -13.74 -6.86 -13.43
C VAL A 200 -13.32 -5.97 -12.27
N SER A 201 -13.70 -4.70 -12.32
CA SER A 201 -13.45 -3.76 -11.22
C SER A 201 -14.16 -4.19 -9.94
N THR A 202 -15.32 -4.85 -10.02
CA THR A 202 -16.07 -5.36 -8.88
C THR A 202 -15.35 -6.52 -8.21
N GLY A 203 -14.76 -7.44 -8.96
CA GLY A 203 -13.94 -8.53 -8.40
C GLY A 203 -12.81 -8.01 -7.51
N ARG A 204 -12.03 -7.04 -8.01
CA ARG A 204 -11.03 -6.32 -7.23
C ARG A 204 -11.68 -5.53 -6.09
N ALA A 205 -12.71 -4.75 -6.41
CA ALA A 205 -13.35 -3.86 -5.45
C ALA A 205 -13.96 -4.63 -4.30
N LEU A 206 -14.24 -5.94 -4.41
CA LEU A 206 -14.73 -6.88 -3.39
C LEU A 206 -13.64 -7.78 -2.77
N ASP A 207 -12.37 -7.67 -3.18
CA ASP A 207 -11.23 -8.49 -2.71
C ASP A 207 -11.50 -10.00 -2.85
N LEU A 208 -12.16 -10.41 -3.94
CA LEU A 208 -12.52 -11.81 -4.15
C LEU A 208 -11.29 -12.60 -4.63
N MET A 209 -10.46 -13.05 -3.69
CA MET A 209 -9.23 -13.80 -3.97
C MET A 209 -9.50 -15.29 -4.26
N ASN A 210 -10.60 -15.84 -3.75
CA ASN A 210 -10.95 -17.27 -3.83
C ASN A 210 -12.19 -17.49 -4.71
N VAL A 211 -12.17 -16.94 -5.93
CA VAL A 211 -13.26 -17.16 -6.90
C VAL A 211 -13.12 -18.51 -7.62
N SER A 212 -14.24 -19.12 -7.98
CA SER A 212 -14.29 -20.34 -8.79
C SER A 212 -13.58 -20.13 -10.14
N MET A 213 -13.17 -21.22 -10.80
CA MET A 213 -12.55 -21.11 -12.13
C MET A 213 -13.55 -20.55 -13.14
N ASP A 214 -14.82 -20.93 -13.04
CA ASP A 214 -15.90 -20.44 -13.92
C ASP A 214 -16.06 -18.92 -13.87
N VAL A 215 -15.97 -18.30 -12.68
CA VAL A 215 -15.96 -16.83 -12.55
C VAL A 215 -14.76 -16.21 -13.25
N ARG A 216 -13.58 -16.79 -13.06
CA ARG A 216 -12.34 -16.29 -13.66
C ARG A 216 -12.40 -16.39 -15.18
N ASP A 217 -12.90 -17.50 -15.72
CA ASP A 217 -13.07 -17.71 -17.15
C ASP A 217 -14.16 -16.79 -17.72
N GLY A 218 -15.28 -16.60 -17.01
CA GLY A 218 -16.31 -15.63 -17.38
C GLY A 218 -15.75 -14.21 -17.48
N MET A 219 -15.01 -13.74 -16.47
CA MET A 219 -14.36 -12.42 -16.49
C MET A 219 -13.36 -12.31 -17.65
N PHE A 220 -12.56 -13.35 -17.89
CA PHE A 220 -11.61 -13.38 -18.99
C PHE A 220 -12.32 -13.28 -20.35
N ASN A 221 -13.35 -14.10 -20.57
CA ASN A 221 -14.10 -14.15 -21.83
C ASN A 221 -14.78 -12.81 -22.11
N VAL A 222 -15.46 -12.23 -21.13
CA VAL A 222 -16.15 -10.95 -21.27
C VAL A 222 -15.18 -9.83 -21.67
N VAL A 223 -13.99 -9.77 -21.08
CA VAL A 223 -12.98 -8.76 -21.46
C VAL A 223 -12.36 -9.08 -22.82
N ASN A 224 -12.02 -10.35 -23.08
CA ASN A 224 -11.34 -10.73 -24.32
C ASN A 224 -12.25 -10.56 -25.55
N SER A 225 -13.55 -10.83 -25.44
CA SER A 225 -14.53 -10.65 -26.52
C SER A 225 -14.76 -9.19 -26.90
N ASN A 226 -14.63 -8.26 -25.94
CA ASN A 226 -14.85 -6.82 -26.14
C ASN A 226 -13.54 -6.02 -26.26
N LEU A 227 -12.40 -6.71 -26.35
CA LEU A 227 -11.07 -6.13 -26.15
C LEU A 227 -10.77 -4.90 -27.04
N TYR A 228 -11.21 -4.94 -28.31
CA TYR A 228 -10.96 -3.88 -29.30
C TYR A 228 -12.01 -2.75 -29.27
N GLN A 229 -13.10 -2.91 -28.53
CA GLN A 229 -14.18 -1.93 -28.41
C GLN A 229 -13.94 -0.96 -27.25
N PHE A 230 -13.09 -1.33 -26.29
CA PHE A 230 -12.76 -0.48 -25.15
C PHE A 230 -12.01 0.79 -25.56
N THR A 231 -12.43 1.91 -24.96
CA THR A 231 -11.71 3.17 -24.99
C THR A 231 -10.40 3.09 -24.21
N VAL A 232 -9.44 3.98 -24.50
CA VAL A 232 -8.15 4.04 -23.79
C VAL A 232 -8.32 4.15 -22.27
N PRO A 233 -9.19 5.01 -21.71
CA PRO A 233 -9.41 5.07 -20.26
C PRO A 233 -9.91 3.74 -19.67
N GLN A 234 -10.84 3.06 -20.35
CA GLN A 234 -11.35 1.75 -19.94
C GLN A 234 -10.25 0.68 -19.95
N LEU A 235 -9.41 0.64 -21.00
CA LEU A 235 -8.28 -0.29 -21.08
C LEU A 235 -7.23 -0.06 -19.97
N VAL A 236 -6.98 1.20 -19.59
CA VAL A 236 -6.08 1.53 -18.47
C VAL A 236 -6.68 1.04 -17.14
N GLN A 237 -7.99 1.26 -16.92
CA GLN A 237 -8.69 0.78 -15.74
C GLN A 237 -8.65 -0.76 -15.67
N LEU A 238 -8.97 -1.44 -16.77
CA LEU A 238 -8.86 -2.90 -16.89
C LEU A 238 -7.44 -3.38 -16.63
N SER A 239 -6.41 -2.70 -17.13
CA SER A 239 -5.02 -3.08 -16.86
C SER A 239 -4.68 -3.06 -15.37
N SER A 240 -5.19 -2.07 -14.64
CA SER A 240 -5.06 -1.97 -13.18
C SER A 240 -5.77 -3.11 -12.45
N ASP A 241 -6.99 -3.43 -12.87
CA ASP A 241 -7.83 -4.43 -12.22
C ASP A 241 -7.36 -5.86 -12.56
N LEU A 242 -7.00 -6.13 -13.81
CA LEU A 242 -6.37 -7.38 -14.24
C LEU A 242 -5.03 -7.59 -13.53
N ALA A 243 -4.20 -6.56 -13.35
CA ALA A 243 -2.96 -6.71 -12.60
C ALA A 243 -3.20 -7.13 -11.14
N TRP A 244 -4.27 -6.63 -10.52
CA TRP A 244 -4.69 -7.10 -9.20
C TRP A 244 -5.10 -8.58 -9.26
N VAL A 245 -5.91 -8.98 -10.23
CA VAL A 245 -6.34 -10.38 -10.41
C VAL A 245 -5.14 -11.31 -10.65
N CYS A 246 -4.21 -10.96 -11.53
CA CYS A 246 -2.97 -11.72 -11.78
C CYS A 246 -2.17 -11.95 -10.49
N ARG A 247 -2.15 -10.95 -9.59
CA ARG A 247 -1.37 -11.01 -8.36
C ARG A 247 -1.97 -11.91 -7.29
N PHE A 248 -3.30 -11.95 -7.21
CA PHE A 248 -4.00 -12.56 -6.07
C PHE A 248 -4.79 -13.82 -6.41
N CYS A 249 -5.16 -14.02 -7.68
CA CYS A 249 -5.97 -15.15 -8.12
C CYS A 249 -5.16 -16.24 -8.87
N ASP A 250 -3.84 -16.04 -9.02
CA ASP A 250 -2.86 -16.94 -9.65
C ASP A 250 -3.37 -17.65 -10.92
N TYR A 251 -3.87 -16.86 -11.88
CA TYR A 251 -4.41 -17.38 -13.14
C TYR A 251 -3.63 -16.83 -14.33
N GLU A 252 -2.79 -17.69 -14.92
CA GLU A 252 -1.81 -17.30 -15.94
C GLU A 252 -2.42 -16.66 -17.18
N ARG A 253 -3.64 -17.06 -17.57
CA ARG A 253 -4.32 -16.52 -18.76
C ARG A 253 -4.53 -15.00 -18.68
N PHE A 254 -4.76 -14.45 -17.48
CA PHE A 254 -4.90 -12.99 -17.32
C PHE A 254 -3.62 -12.23 -17.64
N ASN A 255 -2.43 -12.85 -17.55
CA ASN A 255 -1.19 -12.19 -17.94
C ASN A 255 -1.19 -11.85 -19.44
N GLY A 256 -1.65 -12.79 -20.28
CA GLY A 256 -1.75 -12.58 -21.72
C GLY A 256 -2.76 -11.47 -22.07
N LEU A 257 -3.92 -11.48 -21.41
CA LEU A 257 -4.94 -10.44 -21.60
C LEU A 257 -4.47 -9.06 -21.14
N LEU A 258 -3.81 -8.99 -19.98
CA LEU A 258 -3.20 -7.76 -19.47
C LEU A 258 -2.17 -7.19 -20.47
N ARG A 259 -1.30 -8.02 -21.04
CA ARG A 259 -0.34 -7.61 -22.08
C ARG A 259 -1.03 -7.01 -23.30
N LYS A 260 -2.13 -7.63 -23.75
CA LYS A 260 -2.93 -7.14 -24.88
C LYS A 260 -3.54 -5.77 -24.56
N CYS A 261 -4.15 -5.61 -23.39
CA CYS A 261 -4.72 -4.31 -22.95
C CYS A 261 -3.66 -3.20 -22.96
N ILE A 262 -2.49 -3.45 -22.35
CA ILE A 262 -1.40 -2.46 -22.31
C ILE A 262 -0.89 -2.15 -23.73
N SER A 263 -0.74 -3.17 -24.58
CA SER A 263 -0.30 -3.00 -25.97
C SER A 263 -1.28 -2.14 -26.78
N LEU A 264 -2.59 -2.38 -26.65
CA LEU A 264 -3.63 -1.60 -27.32
C LEU A 264 -3.63 -0.14 -26.86
N VAL A 265 -3.44 0.11 -25.56
CA VAL A 265 -3.29 1.48 -25.03
C VAL A 265 -2.08 2.18 -25.64
N CYS A 266 -0.94 1.49 -25.70
CA CYS A 266 0.27 2.05 -26.31
C CYS A 266 0.11 2.30 -27.81
N GLU A 267 -0.55 1.38 -28.54
CA GLU A 267 -0.83 1.52 -29.97
C GLU A 267 -1.81 2.66 -30.26
N ALA A 268 -2.85 2.82 -29.44
CA ALA A 268 -3.75 3.97 -29.52
C ALA A 268 -2.99 5.29 -29.26
N SER A 269 -2.10 5.32 -28.27
CA SER A 269 -1.29 6.52 -27.97
C SER A 269 -0.19 6.84 -28.99
N ALA A 270 0.11 5.89 -29.88
CA ALA A 270 1.06 6.09 -30.96
C ALA A 270 0.41 6.77 -32.18
N LYS A 271 -0.93 6.78 -32.25
CA LYS A 271 -1.67 7.55 -33.25
C LYS A 271 -1.62 9.04 -32.86
N GLU A 272 -1.54 9.91 -33.87
CA GLU A 272 -1.53 11.35 -33.67
C GLU A 272 -2.83 11.77 -32.92
N ASP A 273 -2.70 12.69 -31.95
CA ASP A 273 -3.75 13.24 -31.06
C ASP A 273 -4.18 12.46 -29.79
N VAL A 274 -3.62 11.29 -29.48
CA VAL A 274 -3.96 10.57 -28.22
C VAL A 274 -2.79 10.58 -27.23
N TYR A 275 -2.83 11.50 -26.26
CA TYR A 275 -1.83 11.58 -25.18
C TYR A 275 -2.30 10.88 -23.91
N LEU A 276 -1.43 10.06 -23.33
CA LEU A 276 -1.68 9.45 -22.02
C LEU A 276 -1.32 10.43 -20.92
N THR A 277 -2.18 10.55 -19.91
CA THR A 277 -1.84 11.29 -18.70
C THR A 277 -0.72 10.57 -17.93
N ARG A 278 0.08 11.32 -17.16
CA ARG A 278 1.08 10.75 -16.24
C ARG A 278 0.48 9.68 -15.32
N TYR A 279 -0.75 9.88 -14.86
CA TYR A 279 -1.46 8.91 -14.01
C TYR A 279 -1.72 7.58 -14.75
N GLN A 280 -2.17 7.65 -16.01
CA GLN A 280 -2.37 6.46 -16.83
C GLN A 280 -1.05 5.74 -17.08
N LEU A 281 0.02 6.45 -17.46
CA LEU A 281 1.36 5.88 -17.64
C LEU A 281 1.88 5.16 -16.39
N MET A 282 1.75 5.79 -15.22
CA MET A 282 2.13 5.16 -13.95
C MET A 282 1.27 3.94 -13.61
N THR A 283 -0.01 3.95 -14.00
CA THR A 283 -0.91 2.80 -13.81
C THR A 283 -0.46 1.62 -14.68
N LEU A 284 -0.10 1.87 -15.95
CA LEU A 284 0.44 0.85 -16.85
C LEU A 284 1.77 0.30 -16.32
N LEU A 285 2.70 1.16 -15.88
CA LEU A 285 3.97 0.73 -15.26
C LEU A 285 3.75 -0.12 -14.00
N LYS A 286 2.75 0.18 -13.17
CA LYS A 286 2.40 -0.68 -12.02
C LYS A 286 1.82 -2.00 -12.47
N ALA A 287 0.99 -1.98 -13.50
CA ALA A 287 0.37 -3.18 -14.04
C ALA A 287 1.39 -4.13 -14.66
N THR A 288 2.47 -3.65 -15.27
CA THR A 288 3.51 -4.55 -15.81
C THR A 288 4.26 -5.33 -14.73
N SER A 289 4.31 -4.85 -13.49
CA SER A 289 5.05 -5.48 -12.39
C SER A 289 4.59 -6.89 -12.00
N VAL A 290 3.39 -7.30 -12.42
CA VAL A 290 2.85 -8.64 -12.14
C VAL A 290 3.09 -9.63 -13.29
N ILE A 291 3.58 -9.14 -14.43
CA ILE A 291 3.90 -9.96 -15.58
C ILE A 291 5.29 -10.57 -15.31
N LYS A 292 5.32 -11.88 -14.99
CA LYS A 292 6.53 -12.58 -14.51
C LYS A 292 7.66 -12.71 -15.54
N GLU A 293 7.42 -12.40 -16.82
CA GLU A 293 8.42 -12.53 -17.89
C GLU A 293 8.94 -11.14 -18.31
N GLU A 294 10.23 -11.06 -18.64
CA GLU A 294 10.90 -9.83 -19.06
C GLU A 294 10.45 -9.38 -20.45
N TYR A 295 9.38 -8.57 -20.51
CA TYR A 295 8.87 -8.00 -21.76
C TYR A 295 9.51 -6.66 -22.10
N ALA A 296 10.76 -6.70 -22.58
CA ALA A 296 11.47 -5.52 -23.08
C ALA A 296 10.65 -4.73 -24.13
N SER A 297 9.91 -5.44 -24.99
CA SER A 297 9.06 -4.82 -26.03
C SER A 297 7.90 -4.00 -25.45
N LEU A 298 7.29 -4.43 -24.34
CA LEU A 298 6.20 -3.70 -23.69
C LEU A 298 6.72 -2.46 -22.98
N HIS A 299 7.87 -2.57 -22.30
CA HIS A 299 8.54 -1.42 -21.69
C HIS A 299 8.94 -0.37 -22.73
N SER A 300 9.44 -0.79 -23.90
CA SER A 300 9.74 0.10 -25.02
C SER A 300 8.49 0.80 -25.58
N LYS A 301 7.36 0.09 -25.72
CA LYS A 301 6.07 0.68 -26.12
C LYS A 301 5.59 1.74 -25.13
N ILE A 302 5.59 1.43 -23.83
CA ILE A 302 5.26 2.39 -22.76
C ILE A 302 6.21 3.59 -22.80
N GLY A 303 7.51 3.33 -23.00
CA GLY A 303 8.54 4.35 -23.10
C GLY A 303 8.31 5.34 -24.23
N ARG A 304 7.88 4.87 -25.42
CA ARG A 304 7.46 5.75 -26.52
C ARG A 304 6.25 6.61 -26.15
N SER A 305 5.21 6.04 -25.54
CA SER A 305 4.05 6.79 -25.05
C SER A 305 4.44 7.85 -24.01
N MET A 306 5.41 7.54 -23.15
CA MET A 306 5.99 8.50 -22.19
C MET A 306 6.68 9.66 -22.91
N LEU A 307 7.52 9.39 -23.91
CA LEU A 307 8.19 10.44 -24.68
C LEU A 307 7.20 11.37 -25.39
N ASN A 308 6.15 10.82 -26.01
CA ASN A 308 5.10 11.62 -26.64
C ASN A 308 4.40 12.53 -25.63
N THR A 309 4.08 12.00 -24.45
CA THR A 309 3.47 12.77 -23.35
C THR A 309 4.39 13.89 -22.87
N LEU A 310 5.68 13.60 -22.67
CA LEU A 310 6.65 14.60 -22.23
C LEU A 310 6.82 15.73 -23.26
N LYS A 311 6.84 15.41 -24.56
CA LYS A 311 6.89 16.40 -25.63
C LYS A 311 5.65 17.30 -25.65
N ALA A 312 4.47 16.73 -25.46
CA ALA A 312 3.21 17.49 -25.41
C ALA A 312 3.13 18.44 -24.21
N GLU A 313 3.77 18.10 -23.09
CA GLU A 313 3.78 18.95 -21.90
C GLU A 313 4.74 20.15 -22.00
N ASP A 314 5.70 20.15 -22.93
CA ASP A 314 6.72 21.21 -23.05
C ASP A 314 6.16 22.56 -23.58
N THR A 315 4.92 22.62 -24.08
CA THR A 315 4.42 23.72 -24.93
C THR A 315 3.59 24.81 -24.24
N ALA A 316 3.26 24.69 -22.95
CA ALA A 316 2.47 25.73 -22.25
C ALA A 316 2.98 25.98 -20.82
N LEU A 317 3.71 27.08 -20.62
CA LEU A 317 4.06 27.60 -19.29
C LEU A 317 3.32 28.93 -19.05
N PRO A 318 2.67 29.09 -17.88
CA PRO A 318 2.11 30.38 -17.49
C PRO A 318 3.18 31.48 -17.48
N THR A 319 2.76 32.72 -17.78
CA THR A 319 3.62 33.91 -17.67
C THR A 319 3.82 34.32 -16.21
N ASP A 320 2.81 34.16 -15.35
CA ASP A 320 2.91 34.42 -13.92
C ASP A 320 3.93 33.47 -13.26
N LEU A 321 4.86 34.05 -12.49
CA LEU A 321 5.97 33.31 -11.89
C LEU A 321 5.49 32.26 -10.88
N SER A 322 4.48 32.59 -10.06
CA SER A 322 3.99 31.68 -9.02
C SER A 322 3.26 30.48 -9.64
N GLN A 323 2.39 30.74 -10.61
CA GLN A 323 1.71 29.68 -11.37
C GLN A 323 2.68 28.83 -12.19
N ARG A 324 3.69 29.46 -12.81
CA ARG A 324 4.74 28.76 -13.55
C ARG A 324 5.53 27.83 -12.64
N LEU A 325 5.96 28.29 -11.46
CA LEU A 325 6.69 27.46 -10.50
C LEU A 325 5.84 26.28 -9.99
N GLU A 326 4.53 26.48 -9.77
CA GLU A 326 3.64 25.40 -9.35
C GLU A 326 3.43 24.36 -10.46
N VAL A 327 3.27 24.79 -11.72
CA VAL A 327 3.18 23.87 -12.88
C VAL A 327 4.49 23.08 -13.04
N LEU A 328 5.64 23.76 -13.01
CA LEU A 328 6.95 23.11 -13.09
C LEU A 328 7.19 22.17 -11.91
N TYR A 329 6.77 22.53 -10.70
CA TYR A 329 6.84 21.65 -9.54
C TYR A 329 5.99 20.41 -9.72
N ARG A 330 4.74 20.53 -10.20
CA ARG A 330 3.87 19.38 -10.48
C ARG A 330 4.48 18.45 -11.52
N ARG A 331 5.11 18.99 -12.58
CA ARG A 331 5.84 18.22 -13.60
C ARG A 331 7.07 17.53 -13.01
N ALA A 332 7.92 18.24 -12.29
CA ALA A 332 9.11 17.65 -11.66
C ALA A 332 8.77 16.57 -10.63
N LYS A 333 7.73 16.81 -9.81
CA LYS A 333 7.17 15.83 -8.88
C LYS A 333 6.64 14.60 -9.62
N GLY A 334 5.90 14.80 -10.72
CA GLY A 334 5.42 13.73 -11.56
C GLY A 334 6.55 12.92 -12.20
N ASN A 335 7.63 13.56 -12.66
CA ASN A 335 8.80 12.88 -13.24
C ASN A 335 9.47 11.99 -12.19
N THR A 336 9.70 12.57 -11.00
CA THR A 336 10.29 11.86 -9.86
C THR A 336 9.42 10.68 -9.42
N HIS A 337 8.09 10.85 -9.39
CA HIS A 337 7.18 9.78 -9.01
C HIS A 337 7.14 8.67 -10.06
N MET A 338 7.09 9.02 -11.35
CA MET A 338 7.08 8.06 -12.45
C MET A 338 8.34 7.21 -12.50
N MET A 339 9.53 7.82 -12.33
CA MET A 339 10.79 7.07 -12.25
C MET A 339 10.84 6.15 -11.01
N ASN A 340 10.34 6.61 -9.86
CA ASN A 340 10.24 5.75 -8.67
C ASN A 340 9.26 4.58 -8.88
N VAL A 341 8.11 4.82 -9.54
CA VAL A 341 7.15 3.77 -9.90
C VAL A 341 7.80 2.76 -10.84
N MET A 342 8.47 3.22 -11.89
CA MET A 342 9.23 2.36 -12.83
C MET A 342 10.19 1.44 -12.07
N HIS A 343 11.02 1.99 -11.19
CA HIS A 343 11.98 1.19 -10.40
C HIS A 343 11.31 0.19 -9.47
N ILE A 344 10.22 0.57 -8.80
CA ILE A 344 9.48 -0.33 -7.89
C ILE A 344 8.79 -1.45 -8.68
N SER A 345 8.29 -1.14 -9.87
CA SER A 345 7.64 -2.09 -10.76
C SER A 345 8.61 -3.05 -11.45
N GLY A 346 9.92 -2.76 -11.44
CA GLY A 346 10.90 -3.52 -12.21
C GLY A 346 10.85 -3.23 -13.72
N ALA A 347 10.25 -2.12 -14.14
CA ALA A 347 10.21 -1.74 -15.54
C ALA A 347 11.58 -1.22 -15.99
N CYS A 348 12.11 -1.77 -17.08
CA CYS A 348 13.36 -1.31 -17.69
C CYS A 348 13.04 -0.27 -18.77
N LEU A 349 13.06 1.01 -18.40
CA LEU A 349 12.98 2.09 -19.40
C LEU A 349 14.36 2.42 -19.94
N ASP A 350 14.38 2.83 -21.20
CA ASP A 350 15.60 3.20 -21.91
C ASP A 350 16.23 4.46 -21.32
N GLN A 351 17.57 4.52 -21.43
CA GLN A 351 18.40 5.64 -20.96
C GLN A 351 17.88 7.03 -21.42
N PRO A 352 17.45 7.25 -22.68
CA PRO A 352 16.99 8.57 -23.12
C PRO A 352 15.75 9.07 -22.39
N ILE A 353 14.88 8.16 -21.96
CA ILE A 353 13.64 8.47 -21.24
C ILE A 353 13.99 8.92 -19.82
N ILE A 354 14.85 8.17 -19.15
CA ILE A 354 15.32 8.50 -17.80
C ILE A 354 16.08 9.83 -17.82
N GLN A 355 16.95 10.04 -18.81
CA GLN A 355 17.64 11.31 -19.01
C GLN A 355 16.64 12.47 -19.17
N ARG A 356 15.65 12.37 -20.06
CA ARG A 356 14.66 13.44 -20.28
C ARG A 356 13.85 13.76 -19.02
N LEU A 357 13.48 12.72 -18.25
CA LEU A 357 12.77 12.89 -16.98
C LEU A 357 13.63 13.62 -15.95
N LEU A 358 14.91 13.25 -15.82
CA LEU A 358 15.87 13.90 -14.92
C LEU A 358 16.17 15.34 -15.34
N GLU A 359 16.34 15.61 -16.64
CA GLU A 359 16.50 16.96 -17.18
C GLU A 359 15.34 17.88 -16.76
N GLY A 360 14.10 17.40 -16.84
CA GLY A 360 12.93 18.16 -16.37
C GLY A 360 12.98 18.48 -14.87
N VAL A 361 13.53 17.60 -14.04
CA VAL A 361 13.69 17.85 -12.59
C VAL A 361 14.85 18.81 -12.32
N MET A 362 15.97 18.64 -13.01
CA MET A 362 17.13 19.54 -12.92
C MET A 362 16.75 20.96 -13.33
N ASN A 363 16.07 21.12 -14.46
CA ASN A 363 15.61 22.43 -14.96
C ASN A 363 14.67 23.09 -13.96
N PHE A 364 13.74 22.34 -13.38
CA PHE A 364 12.91 22.87 -12.29
C PHE A 364 13.75 23.35 -11.09
N CYS A 365 14.77 22.61 -10.66
CA CYS A 365 15.62 23.03 -9.53
C CYS A 365 16.36 24.34 -9.84
N LEU A 366 16.90 24.48 -11.05
CA LEU A 366 17.60 25.68 -11.50
C LEU A 366 16.66 26.88 -11.63
N ASP A 367 15.47 26.68 -12.21
CA ASP A 367 14.42 27.70 -12.33
C ASP A 367 13.95 28.14 -10.93
N TYR A 368 13.69 27.18 -10.04
CA TYR A 368 13.27 27.44 -8.68
C TYR A 368 14.33 28.22 -7.90
N PHE A 369 15.61 27.86 -8.03
CA PHE A 369 16.71 28.63 -7.44
C PHE A 369 16.74 30.06 -7.96
N THR A 370 16.67 30.23 -9.29
CA THR A 370 16.73 31.54 -9.94
C THR A 370 15.58 32.44 -9.53
N ALA A 371 14.37 31.89 -9.44
CA ALA A 371 13.18 32.61 -9.01
C ALA A 371 13.21 32.99 -7.52
N THR A 372 13.78 32.12 -6.67
CA THR A 372 13.76 32.31 -5.21
C THR A 372 15.02 32.98 -4.65
N ARG A 373 16.07 33.19 -5.45
CA ARG A 373 17.38 33.68 -4.98
C ARG A 373 17.33 35.02 -4.26
N HIS A 374 16.41 35.90 -4.65
CA HIS A 374 16.29 37.25 -4.10
C HIS A 374 15.32 37.33 -2.92
N VAL A 375 14.31 36.44 -2.89
CA VAL A 375 13.27 36.37 -1.86
C VAL A 375 13.79 35.66 -0.61
N TRP A 376 14.65 34.67 -0.79
CA TRP A 376 15.34 34.00 0.30
C TRP A 376 16.61 34.76 0.70
N LYS A 377 16.43 35.83 1.46
CA LYS A 377 17.40 36.12 2.51
C LYS A 377 17.38 34.88 3.41
N LEU A 378 18.54 34.29 3.70
CA LEU A 378 18.66 33.24 4.71
C LEU A 378 17.75 33.62 5.88
N PRO A 379 16.80 32.77 6.32
CA PRO A 379 16.21 33.02 7.62
C PRO A 379 17.42 33.18 8.54
N GLU A 380 17.52 34.34 9.20
CA GLU A 380 18.34 34.45 10.38
C GLU A 380 17.93 33.23 11.19
N GLN A 381 18.79 32.21 11.22
CA GLN A 381 18.53 31.06 12.07
C GLN A 381 18.23 31.65 13.43
N ASP A 382 17.25 31.08 14.12
CA ASP A 382 17.18 31.12 15.56
C ASP A 382 18.61 31.25 16.08
N ARG A 383 18.94 32.44 16.57
CA ARG A 383 20.08 32.65 17.43
C ARG A 383 19.74 31.87 18.70
N VAL A 384 19.74 30.55 18.61
CA VAL A 384 20.13 29.71 19.72
C VAL A 384 21.54 30.17 19.98
N THR A 385 21.65 31.01 21.00
CA THR A 385 22.83 31.42 21.73
C THR A 385 23.82 30.28 21.82
N GLN A 386 24.64 30.12 20.80
CA GLN A 386 25.95 29.50 20.86
C GLN A 386 26.98 30.54 20.40
N ASP A 387 26.81 31.77 20.90
CA ASP A 387 28.01 32.52 21.24
C ASP A 387 28.65 31.73 22.39
N TYR A 388 29.80 31.10 22.13
CA TYR A 388 30.67 30.58 23.19
C TYR A 388 31.01 31.64 24.26
N ASN A 389 30.73 32.92 23.96
CA ASN A 389 30.90 34.07 24.84
C ASN A 389 29.77 34.29 25.86
N VAL A 390 28.65 33.57 25.80
CA VAL A 390 27.55 33.70 26.79
C VAL A 390 27.69 32.73 27.97
N ILE A 391 28.59 31.74 27.87
CA ILE A 391 28.88 30.79 28.93
C ILE A 391 29.98 31.39 29.83
N ASP A 392 29.55 32.17 30.83
CA ASP A 392 30.35 32.76 31.91
C ASP A 392 31.33 33.90 31.49
N PRO A 393 31.07 35.17 31.88
CA PRO A 393 31.94 36.31 31.60
C PRO A 393 33.33 36.25 32.26
N ARG A 394 33.59 35.28 33.15
CA ARG A 394 34.94 35.01 33.70
C ARG A 394 35.80 34.19 32.74
N VAL A 395 35.19 33.32 31.93
CA VAL A 395 35.89 32.45 30.95
C VAL A 395 36.35 33.26 29.73
N SER A 396 35.57 34.25 29.30
CA SER A 396 35.99 35.15 28.21
C SER A 396 37.21 35.99 28.61
N LYS A 397 37.26 36.52 29.84
CA LYS A 397 38.44 37.27 30.31
C LYS A 397 39.72 36.41 30.41
N LEU A 398 39.58 35.11 30.69
CA LEU A 398 40.71 34.17 30.77
C LEU A 398 41.24 33.72 29.41
N LEU A 399 40.37 33.50 28.42
CA LEU A 399 40.77 33.05 27.08
C LEU A 399 41.31 34.18 26.19
N TYR A 400 40.88 35.43 26.42
CA TYR A 400 41.18 36.55 25.52
C TYR A 400 42.23 37.55 26.03
N ALA A 401 42.77 37.40 27.25
CA ALA A 401 43.82 38.29 27.77
C ALA A 401 45.17 38.19 27.02
N LYS A 402 45.41 37.11 26.26
CA LYS A 402 46.69 36.87 25.56
C LYS A 402 46.75 37.31 24.09
N TYR A 403 45.66 37.83 23.51
CA TYR A 403 45.60 38.16 22.08
C TYR A 403 45.04 39.56 21.81
N PRO A 404 45.82 40.64 22.03
CA PRO A 404 45.35 42.02 21.87
C PRO A 404 44.98 42.44 20.44
N ASN A 405 45.31 41.64 19.41
CA ASN A 405 45.20 42.05 18.00
C ASN A 405 44.26 41.22 17.11
N LYS A 406 43.32 40.43 17.65
CA LYS A 406 42.27 39.82 16.83
C LYS A 406 40.95 40.59 16.96
N ILE A 407 40.83 41.61 16.11
CA ILE A 407 39.58 42.32 15.82
C ILE A 407 38.59 41.30 15.22
N PHE A 408 37.69 40.75 16.02
CA PHE A 408 36.47 40.15 15.49
C PHE A 408 35.56 41.29 15.04
N ARG A 409 35.56 41.52 13.72
CA ARG A 409 34.74 42.52 13.04
C ARG A 409 33.26 42.24 13.29
N LYS A 410 32.47 43.31 13.50
CA LYS A 410 31.02 43.25 13.67
C LYS A 410 30.34 42.48 12.51
N PRO A 411 29.28 41.71 12.79
CA PRO A 411 28.48 41.09 11.75
C PRO A 411 27.81 42.21 10.91
N GLY A 412 28.24 42.34 9.66
CA GLY A 412 27.84 43.42 8.74
C GLY A 412 28.98 43.93 7.83
N SER A 413 30.25 43.70 8.17
CA SER A 413 31.38 44.25 7.40
C SER A 413 31.68 43.53 6.07
N LEU A 414 30.81 42.63 5.59
CA LEU A 414 30.98 41.86 4.35
C LEU A 414 30.03 42.28 3.23
N GLU A 415 29.16 43.28 3.43
CA GLU A 415 28.27 43.73 2.36
C GLU A 415 29.02 44.35 1.16
N HIS A 416 30.25 44.85 1.36
CA HIS A 416 31.09 45.40 0.29
C HIS A 416 31.97 44.38 -0.46
N MET A 417 31.93 43.09 -0.12
CA MET A 417 32.65 42.02 -0.87
C MET A 417 31.72 41.18 -1.76
N ARG A 418 30.54 41.69 -2.13
CA ARG A 418 29.61 41.00 -3.03
C ARG A 418 30.02 40.95 -4.51
N SER A 419 31.19 41.46 -4.89
CA SER A 419 31.67 41.44 -6.29
C SER A 419 33.08 40.88 -6.49
N GLN A 420 33.54 39.98 -5.61
CA GLN A 420 34.59 39.06 -6.04
C GLN A 420 33.91 37.81 -6.60
N GLU A 421 33.95 37.74 -7.92
CA GLU A 421 33.49 36.65 -8.76
C GLU A 421 33.73 35.31 -8.07
N ALA A 422 32.65 34.53 -7.89
CA ALA A 422 32.76 33.16 -7.42
C ALA A 422 33.64 32.40 -8.42
N THR A 423 34.91 32.20 -8.07
CA THR A 423 35.96 31.45 -8.78
C THR A 423 35.66 29.94 -8.85
N GLY A 424 34.38 29.56 -8.84
CA GLY A 424 33.94 28.22 -9.16
C GLY A 424 33.70 28.08 -10.65
N THR A 425 34.01 26.91 -11.19
CA THR A 425 33.63 26.54 -12.56
C THR A 425 32.10 26.66 -12.73
N LYS A 426 31.60 26.87 -13.96
CA LYS A 426 30.14 26.91 -14.25
C LYS A 426 29.41 25.67 -13.70
N LEU A 427 30.08 24.53 -13.65
CA LEU A 427 29.56 23.28 -13.13
C LEU A 427 29.39 23.30 -11.60
N GLU A 428 30.36 23.83 -10.86
CA GLU A 428 30.28 24.01 -9.41
C GLU A 428 29.18 24.98 -9.02
N GLN A 429 29.02 26.08 -9.77
CA GLN A 429 27.94 27.03 -9.57
C GLN A 429 26.56 26.36 -9.77
N ARG A 430 26.40 25.51 -10.79
CA ARG A 430 25.18 24.71 -11.02
C ARG A 430 24.92 23.72 -9.89
N HIS A 431 25.94 22.99 -9.45
CA HIS A 431 25.85 22.06 -8.33
C HIS A 431 25.36 22.76 -7.07
N GLN A 432 25.97 23.90 -6.70
CA GLN A 432 25.58 24.70 -5.55
C GLN A 432 24.15 25.25 -5.69
N ALA A 433 23.77 25.71 -6.88
CA ALA A 433 22.41 26.17 -7.15
C ALA A 433 21.37 25.07 -6.93
N ILE A 434 21.64 23.84 -7.37
CA ILE A 434 20.75 22.68 -7.15
C ILE A 434 20.63 22.35 -5.67
N VAL A 435 21.74 22.26 -4.93
CA VAL A 435 21.71 22.00 -3.47
C VAL A 435 20.92 23.08 -2.73
N ALA A 436 21.12 24.35 -3.10
CA ALA A 436 20.37 25.47 -2.54
C ALA A 436 18.88 25.38 -2.89
N ALA A 437 18.54 25.04 -4.14
CA ALA A 437 17.16 24.83 -4.57
C ALA A 437 16.46 23.77 -3.71
N LEU A 438 17.07 22.60 -3.58
CA LEU A 438 16.52 21.49 -2.80
C LEU A 438 16.32 21.86 -1.34
N SER A 439 17.25 22.62 -0.76
CA SER A 439 17.14 23.12 0.61
C SER A 439 15.97 24.09 0.78
N ARG A 440 15.73 24.97 -0.20
CA ARG A 440 14.58 25.89 -0.19
C ARG A 440 13.27 25.15 -0.39
N ILE A 441 13.22 24.22 -1.34
CA ILE A 441 12.06 23.36 -1.61
C ILE A 441 11.67 22.56 -0.36
N LEU A 442 12.66 22.02 0.37
CA LEU A 442 12.44 21.32 1.64
C LEU A 442 11.81 22.25 2.68
N LYS A 443 12.35 23.46 2.85
CA LYS A 443 11.79 24.46 3.79
C LYS A 443 10.41 24.98 3.38
N SER A 444 10.06 24.92 2.09
CA SER A 444 8.70 25.15 1.59
C SER A 444 7.75 23.95 1.79
N ASN A 445 8.08 23.04 2.72
CA ASN A 445 7.28 21.87 3.10
C ASN A 445 7.00 20.89 1.95
N LYS A 446 7.89 20.80 0.95
CA LYS A 446 7.80 19.81 -0.14
C LYS A 446 8.65 18.57 0.17
N VAL A 447 8.59 18.08 1.41
CA VAL A 447 9.41 16.98 1.96
C VAL A 447 9.35 15.71 1.10
N ALA A 448 8.14 15.30 0.69
CA ALA A 448 7.93 14.09 -0.10
C ALA A 448 8.64 14.12 -1.47
N PHE A 449 8.77 15.31 -2.08
CA PHE A 449 9.49 15.48 -3.34
C PHE A 449 11.00 15.28 -3.14
N CYS A 450 11.59 16.00 -2.17
CA CYS A 450 13.01 15.88 -1.83
C CYS A 450 13.40 14.45 -1.44
N ARG A 451 12.58 13.79 -0.61
CA ARG A 451 12.77 12.39 -0.24
C ARG A 451 12.67 11.45 -1.43
N GLY A 452 11.65 11.66 -2.28
CA GLY A 452 11.45 10.87 -3.49
C GLY A 452 12.63 10.97 -4.47
N LEU A 453 13.23 12.16 -4.58
CA LEU A 453 14.40 12.41 -5.43
C LEU A 453 15.68 11.78 -4.87
N LYS A 454 15.89 11.85 -3.55
CA LYS A 454 16.97 11.12 -2.86
C LYS A 454 16.87 9.61 -3.05
N LEU A 455 15.68 9.04 -2.85
CA LEU A 455 15.44 7.62 -3.06
C LEU A 455 15.63 7.21 -4.53
N LEU A 456 15.29 8.10 -5.46
CA LEU A 456 15.50 7.87 -6.89
C LEU A 456 16.99 7.83 -7.25
N GLU A 457 17.78 8.79 -6.77
CA GLU A 457 19.24 8.80 -6.99
C GLU A 457 19.87 7.49 -6.51
N VAL A 458 19.54 7.09 -5.28
CA VAL A 458 19.99 5.83 -4.70
C VAL A 458 19.60 4.63 -5.57
N ARG A 459 18.34 4.60 -6.03
CA ARG A 459 17.84 3.51 -6.87
C ARG A 459 18.57 3.40 -8.19
N LEU A 460 18.78 4.53 -8.87
CA LEU A 460 19.51 4.57 -10.14
C LEU A 460 20.94 4.09 -9.94
N ARG A 461 21.66 4.65 -8.96
CA ARG A 461 23.06 4.31 -8.69
C ARG A 461 23.25 2.83 -8.35
N MET A 462 22.33 2.23 -7.61
CA MET A 462 22.51 0.87 -7.09
C MET A 462 21.87 -0.23 -7.93
N PHE A 463 20.66 -0.01 -8.43
CA PHE A 463 19.84 -1.06 -9.06
C PHE A 463 19.79 -0.93 -10.57
N ASN A 464 20.04 0.28 -11.09
CA ASN A 464 20.07 0.53 -12.53
C ASN A 464 21.41 1.14 -12.93
N HIS A 465 22.50 0.53 -12.43
CA HIS A 465 23.86 1.04 -12.55
C HIS A 465 24.30 1.23 -14.01
N LEU A 466 23.90 0.33 -14.91
CA LEU A 466 24.19 0.46 -16.34
C LEU A 466 23.57 1.72 -16.94
N VAL A 467 22.30 2.00 -16.62
CA VAL A 467 21.65 3.25 -17.05
C VAL A 467 22.33 4.45 -16.39
N TYR A 468 22.64 4.36 -15.09
CA TYR A 468 23.29 5.44 -14.35
C TYR A 468 24.62 5.84 -15.02
N GLN A 469 25.49 4.87 -15.32
CA GLN A 469 26.77 5.12 -16.00
C GLN A 469 26.62 5.73 -17.39
N ALA A 470 25.52 5.41 -18.09
CA ALA A 470 25.23 5.92 -19.42
C ALA A 470 24.56 7.31 -19.43
N LEU A 471 24.31 7.93 -18.26
CA LEU A 471 23.76 9.29 -18.19
C LEU A 471 24.80 10.34 -18.65
N SER A 472 24.31 11.49 -19.10
CA SER A 472 25.19 12.61 -19.46
C SER A 472 25.95 13.17 -18.24
N GLY A 473 27.05 13.88 -18.47
CA GLY A 473 27.84 14.51 -17.40
C GLY A 473 27.02 15.51 -16.56
N ASP A 474 26.12 16.25 -17.19
CA ASP A 474 25.19 17.17 -16.49
C ASP A 474 24.25 16.41 -15.53
N MET A 475 23.73 15.26 -15.95
CA MET A 475 22.87 14.42 -15.10
C MET A 475 23.64 13.80 -13.94
N HIS A 476 24.89 13.38 -14.16
CA HIS A 476 25.77 12.92 -13.09
C HIS A 476 26.03 14.03 -12.06
N MET A 477 26.30 15.26 -12.52
CA MET A 477 26.44 16.42 -11.62
C MET A 477 25.15 16.67 -10.83
N PHE A 478 23.99 16.61 -11.48
CA PHE A 478 22.70 16.78 -10.81
C PHE A 478 22.47 15.70 -9.75
N LEU A 479 22.71 14.42 -10.06
CA LEU A 479 22.57 13.33 -9.09
C LEU A 479 23.60 13.43 -7.95
N ASN A 480 24.81 13.90 -8.21
CA ASN A 480 25.80 14.20 -7.17
C ASN A 480 25.34 15.34 -6.24
N ALA A 481 24.71 16.39 -6.79
CA ALA A 481 24.10 17.46 -6.00
C ALA A 481 22.95 16.95 -5.13
N VAL A 482 22.09 16.08 -5.69
CA VAL A 482 21.03 15.38 -4.93
C VAL A 482 21.63 14.51 -3.83
N SER A 483 22.71 13.77 -4.09
CA SER A 483 23.39 12.93 -3.11
C SER A 483 24.04 13.75 -1.97
N SER A 484 24.59 14.92 -2.29
CA SER A 484 25.22 15.82 -1.31
C SER A 484 24.23 16.63 -0.47
N PHE A 485 23.01 16.83 -0.96
CA PHE A 485 21.97 17.56 -0.25
C PHE A 485 21.63 16.92 1.12
N LYS A 486 21.67 17.72 2.19
CA LYS A 486 21.37 17.26 3.56
C LYS A 486 19.86 17.26 3.80
N PHE A 487 19.27 16.08 3.80
CA PHE A 487 17.86 15.90 4.11
C PHE A 487 17.67 15.75 5.63
N GLN A 488 17.22 16.83 6.27
CA GLN A 488 16.88 16.85 7.70
C GLN A 488 15.38 16.57 7.88
N GLU A 489 14.98 15.30 7.82
CA GLU A 489 13.70 14.90 8.43
C GLU A 489 13.88 14.85 9.96
N PRO A 490 12.82 15.08 10.75
CA PRO A 490 12.87 14.72 12.17
C PRO A 490 13.25 13.25 12.27
N LEU A 491 14.31 12.94 13.02
CA LEU A 491 14.67 11.55 13.29
C LEU A 491 13.44 10.83 13.86
N ILE A 492 13.08 9.69 13.27
CA ILE A 492 12.03 8.81 13.78
C ILE A 492 12.30 8.60 15.27
N GLN A 493 11.33 8.83 16.14
CA GLN A 493 11.55 8.70 17.59
C GLN A 493 12.20 7.34 17.90
N PRO A 494 13.32 7.32 18.66
CA PRO A 494 13.96 6.08 19.03
C PRO A 494 13.01 5.21 19.85
N ASN A 495 13.08 3.90 19.62
CA ASN A 495 12.41 2.97 20.51
C ASN A 495 13.22 2.85 21.81
N ASP A 496 12.72 3.46 22.88
CA ASP A 496 13.39 3.52 24.18
C ASP A 496 13.67 2.13 24.78
N GLU A 497 12.80 1.14 24.52
CA GLU A 497 13.02 -0.22 25.02
C GLU A 497 14.19 -0.90 24.31
N LEU A 498 14.27 -0.75 22.98
CA LEU A 498 15.39 -1.26 22.19
C LEU A 498 16.69 -0.61 22.62
N GLN A 499 16.69 0.73 22.78
CA GLN A 499 17.90 1.44 23.21
C GLN A 499 18.36 1.00 24.61
N ARG A 500 17.44 0.88 25.57
CA ARG A 500 17.77 0.38 26.92
C ARG A 500 18.33 -1.03 26.90
N SER A 501 17.74 -1.93 26.11
CA SER A 501 18.19 -3.32 26.02
C SER A 501 19.56 -3.44 25.35
N LEU A 502 19.83 -2.63 24.32
CA LEU A 502 21.15 -2.54 23.66
C LEU A 502 22.23 -1.98 24.60
N ARG A 503 21.89 -1.00 25.45
CA ARG A 503 22.80 -0.47 26.48
C ARG A 503 23.16 -1.51 27.54
N HIS A 504 22.21 -2.35 27.95
CA HIS A 504 22.45 -3.44 28.90
C HIS A 504 23.47 -4.47 28.40
N ILE A 505 23.58 -4.67 27.09
CA ILE A 505 24.57 -5.57 26.48
C ILE A 505 25.85 -4.85 26.05
N GLY A 506 26.04 -3.59 26.46
CA GLY A 506 27.27 -2.83 26.26
C GLY A 506 27.33 -1.97 25.00
N TYR A 507 26.30 -1.94 24.16
CA TYR A 507 26.26 -1.04 22.99
C TYR A 507 25.77 0.36 23.36
N ARG A 508 26.21 1.37 22.60
CA ARG A 508 25.72 2.75 22.73
C ARG A 508 24.92 3.11 21.48
N PRO A 509 23.63 2.71 21.40
CA PRO A 509 22.83 2.94 20.22
C PRO A 509 22.57 4.44 20.01
N VAL A 510 22.83 4.92 18.79
CA VAL A 510 22.55 6.28 18.35
C VAL A 510 21.78 6.20 17.04
N GLN A 511 20.77 7.05 16.89
CA GLN A 511 20.10 7.18 15.61
C GLN A 511 20.90 8.08 14.68
N ILE A 512 21.19 7.58 13.49
CA ILE A 512 21.87 8.34 12.46
C ILE A 512 21.14 8.22 11.13
N MET A 513 21.29 9.24 10.28
CA MET A 513 20.85 9.18 8.89
C MET A 513 22.02 8.73 8.02
N VAL A 514 21.98 7.51 7.50
CA VAL A 514 23.02 7.03 6.57
C VAL A 514 22.87 7.77 5.25
N ASN A 515 23.88 8.56 4.89
CA ASN A 515 23.94 9.38 3.67
C ASN A 515 22.71 10.28 3.45
N TRP A 516 22.02 10.66 4.53
CA TRP A 516 20.78 11.44 4.49
C TRP A 516 19.60 10.74 3.77
N VAL A 517 19.62 9.40 3.71
CA VAL A 517 18.57 8.61 3.03
C VAL A 517 17.77 7.76 4.01
N PHE A 518 18.44 6.94 4.81
CA PHE A 518 17.79 5.99 5.71
C PHE A 518 18.19 6.24 7.17
N PRO A 519 17.21 6.45 8.07
CA PRO A 519 17.49 6.46 9.51
C PRO A 519 17.82 5.03 9.97
N VAL A 520 18.88 4.85 10.75
CA VAL A 520 19.22 3.57 11.38
C VAL A 520 19.57 3.76 12.85
N ASN A 521 19.26 2.76 13.67
CA ASN A 521 19.81 2.67 15.02
C ASN A 521 21.21 2.07 14.93
N CYS A 522 22.22 2.93 14.89
CA CYS A 522 23.61 2.56 14.84
C CYS A 522 24.09 2.13 16.23
N MET A 523 24.70 0.95 16.35
CA MET A 523 25.30 0.45 17.58
C MET A 523 26.78 0.81 17.71
N ASN A 524 27.50 0.81 16.57
CA ASN A 524 28.89 1.23 16.46
C ASN A 524 29.11 1.84 15.07
N TYR A 525 29.41 3.14 15.01
CA TYR A 525 29.59 3.86 13.76
C TYR A 525 30.87 3.46 13.02
N GLU A 526 31.98 3.28 13.75
CA GLU A 526 33.28 2.90 13.17
C GLU A 526 33.21 1.54 12.48
N LYS A 527 32.46 0.60 13.08
CA LYS A 527 32.23 -0.74 12.53
C LYS A 527 30.99 -0.82 11.63
N GLN A 528 30.30 0.29 11.40
CA GLN A 528 29.06 0.37 10.61
C GLN A 528 28.01 -0.68 11.04
N LEU A 529 27.84 -0.87 12.35
CA LEU A 529 26.90 -1.84 12.92
C LEU A 529 25.56 -1.20 13.25
N TYR A 530 24.45 -1.85 12.88
CA TYR A 530 23.10 -1.38 13.19
C TYR A 530 22.15 -2.49 13.69
N CYS A 531 21.08 -2.10 14.37
CA CYS A 531 20.04 -3.02 14.83
C CYS A 531 18.65 -2.36 14.76
N GLU A 532 17.71 -2.93 14.02
CA GLU A 532 16.37 -2.33 13.89
C GLU A 532 15.25 -3.23 14.37
N LEU A 533 14.23 -2.59 14.92
CA LEU A 533 12.95 -3.22 15.25
C LEU A 533 11.96 -2.91 14.12
N CYS A 534 11.47 -3.96 13.45
CA CYS A 534 10.53 -3.84 12.33
C CYS A 534 9.13 -4.30 12.72
N ASN A 535 8.12 -3.50 12.37
CA ASN A 535 6.72 -3.87 12.58
C ASN A 535 6.22 -4.87 11.52
N SER A 536 4.99 -5.37 11.71
CA SER A 536 4.37 -6.36 10.80
C SER A 536 4.17 -5.89 9.36
N ASN A 537 4.18 -4.57 9.12
CA ASN A 537 4.06 -3.99 7.78
C ASN A 537 5.42 -3.90 7.07
N GLU A 538 6.51 -3.87 7.84
CA GLU A 538 7.88 -3.76 7.35
C GLU A 538 8.52 -5.12 7.09
N ALA A 539 8.32 -6.06 8.01
CA ALA A 539 8.86 -7.39 7.94
C ALA A 539 7.87 -8.40 8.53
N ARG A 540 7.68 -9.55 7.85
CA ARG A 540 6.81 -10.62 8.34
C ARG A 540 7.44 -11.99 8.13
N LEU A 541 7.20 -12.90 9.07
CA LEU A 541 7.59 -14.30 8.91
C LEU A 541 6.59 -15.02 8.01
N THR A 542 7.08 -15.74 7.01
CA THR A 542 6.27 -16.64 6.19
C THR A 542 6.03 -17.96 6.91
N LYS A 543 5.03 -18.73 6.46
CA LYS A 543 4.75 -20.08 6.99
C LYS A 543 5.97 -21.01 6.92
N ASN A 544 6.92 -20.73 6.02
CA ASN A 544 8.13 -21.50 5.80
C ASN A 544 9.32 -20.99 6.63
N GLY A 545 9.10 -20.08 7.58
CA GLY A 545 10.16 -19.53 8.45
C GLY A 545 11.05 -18.45 7.80
N LYS A 546 10.83 -18.10 6.53
CA LYS A 546 11.57 -17.01 5.85
C LYS A 546 10.97 -15.65 6.17
N ILE A 547 11.82 -14.67 6.51
CA ILE A 547 11.39 -13.27 6.67
C ILE A 547 11.20 -12.64 5.29
N VAL A 548 10.05 -12.01 5.08
CA VAL A 548 9.74 -11.24 3.88
C VAL A 548 9.61 -9.77 4.27
N TYR A 549 10.42 -8.94 3.64
CA TYR A 549 10.40 -7.49 3.81
C TYR A 549 9.45 -6.84 2.81
N ASN A 550 8.86 -5.70 3.20
CA ASN A 550 8.24 -4.83 2.22
C ASN A 550 9.32 -4.18 1.32
N LYS A 551 8.91 -3.60 0.18
CA LYS A 551 9.84 -3.03 -0.80
C LYS A 551 10.68 -1.86 -0.27
N ALA A 552 10.19 -1.11 0.72
CA ALA A 552 10.92 0.00 1.31
C ALA A 552 12.04 -0.50 2.25
N MET A 553 11.73 -1.50 3.07
CA MET A 553 12.67 -2.15 3.97
C MET A 553 13.71 -2.96 3.18
N GLU A 554 13.28 -3.70 2.16
CA GLU A 554 14.18 -4.42 1.23
C GLU A 554 15.20 -3.46 0.59
N LEU A 555 14.76 -2.28 0.14
CA LEU A 555 15.64 -1.24 -0.39
C LEU A 555 16.63 -0.73 0.66
N LYS A 556 16.15 -0.44 1.87
CA LYS A 556 16.98 0.05 2.99
C LYS A 556 18.06 -0.96 3.36
N LEU A 557 17.70 -2.23 3.56
CA LEU A 557 18.64 -3.27 3.95
C LEU A 557 19.72 -3.47 2.87
N ARG A 558 19.31 -3.54 1.61
CA ARG A 558 20.24 -3.66 0.49
C ARG A 558 21.14 -2.43 0.32
N TYR A 559 20.63 -1.23 0.61
CA TYR A 559 21.42 0.00 0.68
C TYR A 559 22.50 -0.06 1.74
N LEU A 560 22.11 -0.45 2.96
CA LEU A 560 23.01 -0.55 4.08
C LEU A 560 24.11 -1.57 3.80
N GLU A 561 23.74 -2.77 3.35
CA GLU A 561 24.69 -3.82 2.99
C GLU A 561 25.71 -3.36 1.93
N LEU A 562 25.26 -2.74 0.85
CA LEU A 562 26.13 -2.25 -0.23
C LEU A 562 26.98 -1.04 0.18
N THR A 563 26.61 -0.32 1.24
CA THR A 563 27.41 0.76 1.83
C THR A 563 28.31 0.27 2.96
N GLY A 564 28.40 -1.05 3.18
CA GLY A 564 29.26 -1.69 4.17
C GLY A 564 28.63 -1.88 5.55
N TRP A 565 27.39 -1.41 5.75
CA TRP A 565 26.68 -1.57 7.01
C TRP A 565 26.25 -3.01 7.24
N ARG A 566 26.52 -3.50 8.45
CA ARG A 566 26.11 -4.84 8.90
C ARG A 566 25.16 -4.70 10.07
N GLY A 567 24.15 -5.55 10.14
CA GLY A 567 23.17 -5.40 11.20
C GLY A 567 22.19 -6.55 11.29
N THR A 568 21.32 -6.43 12.28
CA THR A 568 20.28 -7.42 12.52
C THR A 568 18.92 -6.73 12.60
N ILE A 569 17.89 -7.46 12.17
CA ILE A 569 16.50 -7.02 12.24
C ILE A 569 15.76 -7.89 13.25
N ILE A 570 15.00 -7.23 14.11
CA ILE A 570 14.15 -7.84 15.12
C ILE A 570 12.71 -7.60 14.70
N LEU A 571 11.91 -8.66 14.66
CA LEU A 571 10.49 -8.50 14.38
C LEU A 571 9.77 -8.03 15.65
N GLU A 572 8.86 -7.07 15.53
CA GLU A 572 8.05 -6.58 16.65
C GLU A 572 7.25 -7.73 17.29
N SER A 573 6.81 -8.71 16.51
CA SER A 573 6.15 -9.92 17.00
C SER A 573 7.03 -10.79 17.89
N GLU A 574 8.35 -10.73 17.70
CA GLU A 574 9.33 -11.41 18.56
C GLU A 574 9.70 -10.58 19.79
N TRP A 575 9.40 -9.26 19.80
CA TRP A 575 9.90 -8.31 20.78
C TRP A 575 8.88 -7.92 21.86
N LYS A 576 7.66 -7.59 21.44
CA LYS A 576 6.70 -6.85 22.27
C LYS A 576 6.29 -7.60 23.54
N ASP A 577 6.12 -8.92 23.44
CA ASP A 577 5.61 -9.78 24.52
C ASP A 577 6.74 -10.35 25.42
N LEU A 578 8.00 -9.97 25.17
CA LEU A 578 9.14 -10.44 25.95
C LEU A 578 9.39 -9.56 27.19
N THR A 579 9.70 -10.21 28.31
CA THR A 579 10.31 -9.55 29.48
C THR A 579 11.72 -9.03 29.14
N GLU A 580 12.22 -8.02 29.87
CA GLU A 580 13.53 -7.40 29.64
C GLU A 580 14.70 -8.40 29.51
N ASN A 581 14.81 -9.37 30.43
CA ASN A 581 15.85 -10.41 30.37
C ASN A 581 15.77 -11.28 29.09
N ARG A 582 14.56 -11.55 28.60
CA ARG A 582 14.34 -12.30 27.35
C ARG A 582 14.64 -11.45 26.12
N ARG A 583 14.35 -10.14 26.16
CA ARG A 583 14.76 -9.18 25.10
C ARG A 583 16.28 -9.10 25.01
N ILE A 584 16.97 -9.02 26.15
CA ILE A 584 18.44 -9.04 26.22
C ILE A 584 19.01 -10.34 25.65
N ALA A 585 18.45 -11.49 26.03
CA ALA A 585 18.88 -12.79 25.49
C ALA A 585 18.66 -12.89 23.97
N LEU A 586 17.52 -12.42 23.47
CA LEU A 586 17.24 -12.34 22.04
C LEU A 586 18.27 -11.45 21.33
N LEU A 587 18.55 -10.25 21.84
CA LEU A 587 19.56 -9.35 21.27
C LEU A 587 20.94 -10.00 21.21
N ARG A 588 21.39 -10.64 22.30
CA ARG A 588 22.68 -11.36 22.31
C ARG A 588 22.72 -12.40 21.20
N SER A 589 21.70 -13.26 21.10
CA SER A 589 21.64 -14.30 20.06
C SER A 589 21.64 -13.74 18.63
N LYS A 590 21.04 -12.56 18.41
CA LYS A 590 20.94 -11.92 17.09
C LYS A 590 22.20 -11.14 16.71
N LEU A 591 22.96 -10.68 17.70
CA LEU A 591 24.16 -9.84 17.52
C LEU A 591 25.46 -10.64 17.62
N GLU A 592 25.47 -11.77 18.31
CA GLU A 592 26.62 -12.67 18.44
C GLU A 592 27.23 -13.05 17.07
N PRO A 593 26.45 -13.40 16.03
CA PRO A 593 27.01 -13.67 14.70
C PRO A 593 27.72 -12.48 14.07
N LEU A 594 27.35 -11.24 14.43
CA LEU A 594 27.95 -10.02 13.88
C LEU A 594 29.28 -9.67 14.58
N ASN A 595 29.48 -10.14 15.81
CA ASN A 595 30.71 -9.94 16.58
C ASN A 595 31.79 -10.98 16.27
N LEU A 596 31.45 -12.11 15.64
CA LEU A 596 32.39 -13.19 15.34
C LEU A 596 33.28 -12.95 14.12
N TYR A 597 32.97 -11.95 13.29
CA TYR A 597 33.85 -11.47 12.22
C TYR A 597 34.78 -10.40 12.78
N HIS A 598 35.68 -10.84 13.66
CA HIS A 598 36.80 -10.07 14.18
C HIS A 598 38.08 -10.39 13.43
#